data_AF-A0A843TQI5-F1
#
_entry.id   AF-A0A843TQI5-F1
#
_cell.length_a   1.000
_cell.length_b   1.000
_cell.length_c   1.000
_cell.angle_alpha   90.00
_cell.angle_beta   90.00
_cell.angle_gamma   90.00
#
_symmetry.space_group_name_H-M   'P 1'
#
loop_
_entity.id
_entity.type
_entity.pdbx_description
1 polymer ?
#
loop_
_entity_poly.entity_id
_entity_poly.type
_entity_poly.pdbx_seq_one_letter_code
_entity_poly.pdbx_strand_id
1 'polypeptide(L)'
;MASSSSLLLAHALVLLLAMAGAAYPPMTMTIVNNCPFPIWPAILPNTGHDVLEGGGFELPSLSHRSFPAPTDHWSGRIWARTGCYHAHNGRFTCATGDCGGRLQCAGLGGAVPATLAQLSLHHAGHLDKTSYSVSLVDGFNLPMTVTPHEGKGVCPVVGCRADLLPSCPSPLQVRAPAGHVVGCKSGCVAFRTDELCCRNKYSSPGTCRASSYSEYFKHACPSSYTFPHDTPSLTHDCAAPKELKPLLSVCVHLGARWNQETGDNGWPDGATTSRAATKEMGDEGPKWQEKAKDGERERERERERDLKLERAVRVTWEGPPPYVGKAFFCFGVGRDGACDYV
;
A
#
# COMPACT_ATOMS: atom_id res chain seq x y z
N MET A 1 -5.80 47.61 45.76
CA MET A 1 -6.56 46.36 45.56
C MET A 1 -6.85 46.03 44.08
N ALA A 2 -6.68 46.94 43.11
CA ALA A 2 -6.92 46.65 41.68
C ALA A 2 -5.84 45.79 40.99
N SER A 3 -4.59 45.76 41.49
CA SER A 3 -3.47 45.09 40.81
C SER A 3 -3.51 43.55 40.90
N SER A 4 -4.08 42.99 41.98
CA SER A 4 -4.13 41.55 42.22
C SER A 4 -5.18 40.86 41.33
N SER A 5 -6.30 41.53 41.06
CA SER A 5 -7.37 41.02 40.19
C SER A 5 -6.97 40.96 38.72
N SER A 6 -6.18 41.95 38.24
CA SER A 6 -5.66 41.95 36.86
C SER A 6 -4.63 40.84 36.62
N LEU A 7 -3.82 40.50 37.63
CA LEU A 7 -2.89 39.37 37.56
C LEU A 7 -3.64 38.04 37.49
N LEU A 8 -4.67 37.84 38.30
CA LEU A 8 -5.48 36.61 38.27
C LEU A 8 -6.20 36.41 36.92
N LEU A 9 -6.73 37.50 36.33
CA LEU A 9 -7.35 37.45 35.01
C LEU A 9 -6.34 37.13 33.89
N ALA A 10 -5.13 37.67 33.97
CA ALA A 10 -4.06 37.34 33.01
C ALA A 10 -3.63 35.87 33.11
N HIS A 11 -3.48 35.33 34.33
CA HIS A 11 -3.16 33.92 34.53
C HIS A 11 -4.30 33.00 34.08
N ALA A 12 -5.56 33.38 34.31
CA ALA A 12 -6.73 32.65 33.83
C ALA A 12 -6.80 32.66 32.30
N LEU A 13 -6.52 33.79 31.64
CA LEU A 13 -6.48 33.91 30.18
C LEU A 13 -5.33 33.10 29.57
N VAL A 14 -4.14 33.11 30.21
CA VAL A 14 -3.00 32.27 29.79
C VAL A 14 -3.31 30.78 29.98
N LEU A 15 -3.97 30.37 31.07
CA LEU A 15 -4.45 28.99 31.23
C LEU A 15 -5.50 28.64 30.17
N LEU A 16 -6.45 29.52 29.89
CA LEU A 16 -7.47 29.31 28.86
C LEU A 16 -6.87 29.17 27.45
N LEU A 17 -5.85 29.99 27.13
CA LEU A 17 -5.11 29.91 25.88
C LEU A 17 -4.23 28.65 25.80
N ALA A 18 -3.66 28.20 26.92
CA ALA A 18 -2.89 26.96 26.98
C ALA A 18 -3.77 25.70 26.82
N MET A 19 -5.05 25.78 27.23
CA MET A 19 -6.04 24.71 27.04
C MET A 19 -6.79 24.79 25.70
N ALA A 20 -6.52 25.82 24.88
CA ALA A 20 -7.19 26.03 23.59
C ALA A 20 -6.51 25.33 22.40
N GLY A 21 -5.51 24.48 22.64
CA GLY A 21 -5.04 23.53 21.63
C GLY A 21 -6.14 22.51 21.35
N ALA A 22 -6.69 22.50 20.14
CA ALA A 22 -7.72 21.56 19.75
C ALA A 22 -7.13 20.14 19.63
N ALA A 23 -7.02 19.43 20.76
CA ALA A 23 -6.64 18.03 20.78
C ALA A 23 -7.81 17.17 20.28
N TYR A 24 -7.60 16.42 19.20
CA TYR A 24 -8.58 15.49 18.68
C TYR A 24 -8.72 14.25 19.59
N PRO A 25 -9.86 13.53 19.55
CA PRO A 25 -10.02 12.29 20.31
C PRO A 25 -8.91 11.29 19.97
N PRO A 26 -8.45 10.48 20.94
CA PRO A 26 -7.38 9.52 20.71
C PRO A 26 -7.79 8.50 19.65
N MET A 27 -6.90 8.31 18.69
CA MET A 27 -7.03 7.36 17.58
C MET A 27 -5.86 6.38 17.63
N THR A 28 -6.13 5.09 17.39
CA THR A 28 -5.09 4.06 17.32
C THR A 28 -4.77 3.71 15.87
N MET A 29 -3.49 3.63 15.54
CA MET A 29 -3.03 3.10 14.27
C MET A 29 -2.51 1.68 14.50
N THR A 30 -3.05 0.70 13.76
CA THR A 30 -2.66 -0.71 13.89
C THR A 30 -2.20 -1.25 12.55
N ILE A 31 -0.89 -1.49 12.41
CA ILE A 31 -0.33 -2.12 11.21
C ILE A 31 -0.37 -3.64 11.41
N VAL A 32 -1.03 -4.34 10.49
CA VAL A 32 -1.24 -5.80 10.56
C VAL A 32 -0.48 -6.50 9.44
N ASN A 33 0.29 -7.52 9.79
CA ASN A 33 0.94 -8.43 8.85
C ASN A 33 0.20 -9.77 8.82
N ASN A 34 -0.59 -10.01 7.79
CA ASN A 34 -1.19 -11.32 7.51
C ASN A 34 -0.39 -12.12 6.45
N CYS A 35 0.82 -11.71 6.12
CA CYS A 35 1.74 -12.51 5.31
C CYS A 35 2.32 -13.66 6.14
N PRO A 36 2.66 -14.81 5.51
CA PRO A 36 3.33 -15.94 6.18
C PRO A 36 4.84 -15.71 6.42
N PHE A 37 5.30 -14.46 6.34
CA PHE A 37 6.70 -14.06 6.45
C PHE A 37 6.82 -12.69 7.13
N PRO A 38 7.98 -12.35 7.74
CA PRO A 38 8.19 -11.03 8.31
C PRO A 38 8.21 -9.96 7.21
N ILE A 39 7.68 -8.79 7.56
CA ILE A 39 7.74 -7.58 6.74
C ILE A 39 8.32 -6.45 7.57
N TRP A 40 8.76 -5.39 6.90
CA TRP A 40 9.29 -4.22 7.59
C TRP A 40 8.51 -2.97 7.16
N PRO A 41 7.40 -2.65 7.84
CA PRO A 41 6.67 -1.43 7.57
C PRO A 41 7.59 -0.20 7.68
N ALA A 42 7.32 0.78 6.84
CA ALA A 42 7.99 2.06 6.82
C ALA A 42 6.94 3.17 6.73
N ILE A 43 7.20 4.25 7.46
CA ILE A 43 6.26 5.36 7.65
C ILE A 43 6.99 6.65 7.29
N LEU A 44 6.43 7.36 6.31
CA LEU A 44 6.95 8.64 5.82
C LEU A 44 5.89 9.72 6.08
N PRO A 45 6.12 10.66 7.01
CA PRO A 45 5.26 11.83 7.11
C PRO A 45 5.46 12.75 5.90
N ASN A 46 4.42 13.51 5.56
CA ASN A 46 4.58 14.67 4.70
C ASN A 46 5.33 15.79 5.45
N THR A 47 5.90 16.73 4.70
CA THR A 47 6.66 17.86 5.25
C THR A 47 5.90 18.57 6.37
N GLY A 48 6.54 18.73 7.52
CA GLY A 48 5.98 19.42 8.68
C GLY A 48 5.23 18.53 9.69
N HIS A 49 5.14 17.22 9.45
CA HIS A 49 4.56 16.27 10.39
C HIS A 49 5.62 15.34 11.04
N ASP A 50 5.30 14.84 12.22
CA ASP A 50 6.20 13.99 13.00
C ASP A 50 6.44 12.60 12.38
N VAL A 51 7.65 12.09 12.57
CA VAL A 51 8.06 10.75 12.16
C VAL A 51 7.57 9.73 13.19
N LEU A 52 6.51 9.00 12.85
CA LEU A 52 5.93 7.97 13.72
C LEU A 52 6.81 6.71 13.76
N GLU A 53 6.93 6.07 14.92
CA GLU A 53 7.69 4.82 15.14
C GLU A 53 9.14 4.85 14.58
N GLY A 54 9.79 6.02 14.58
CA GLY A 54 11.13 6.19 13.99
C GLY A 54 11.18 6.00 12.46
N GLY A 55 10.02 5.93 11.81
CA GLY A 55 9.86 5.76 10.36
C GLY A 55 9.89 4.32 9.89
N GLY A 56 9.94 3.33 10.80
CA GLY A 56 9.82 1.92 10.41
C GLY A 56 10.30 0.94 11.47
N PHE A 57 9.83 -0.29 11.37
CA PHE A 57 10.10 -1.37 12.32
C PHE A 57 9.98 -2.74 11.64
N GLU A 58 10.42 -3.79 12.33
CA GLU A 58 10.16 -5.18 11.93
C GLU A 58 8.79 -5.62 12.44
N LEU A 59 8.03 -6.29 11.58
CA LEU A 59 6.73 -6.87 11.91
C LEU A 59 6.72 -8.36 11.54
N PRO A 60 6.77 -9.26 12.53
CA PRO A 60 6.75 -10.70 12.31
C PRO A 60 5.52 -11.19 11.52
N SER A 61 5.64 -12.40 10.96
CA SER A 61 4.53 -13.11 10.31
C SER A 61 3.31 -13.20 11.22
N LEU A 62 2.11 -13.02 10.66
CA LEU A 62 0.82 -13.16 11.36
C LEU A 62 0.72 -12.35 12.66
N SER A 63 1.32 -11.16 12.68
CA SER A 63 1.38 -10.28 13.85
C SER A 63 0.86 -8.87 13.55
N HIS A 64 0.74 -8.04 14.58
CA HIS A 64 0.36 -6.65 14.44
C HIS A 64 1.14 -5.77 15.40
N ARG A 65 1.20 -4.47 15.10
CA ARG A 65 1.73 -3.44 16.01
C ARG A 65 0.74 -2.28 16.05
N SER A 66 0.34 -1.90 17.25
CA SER A 66 -0.56 -0.78 17.51
C SER A 66 0.18 0.34 18.22
N PHE A 67 -0.05 1.58 17.80
CA PHE A 67 0.53 2.79 18.41
C PHE A 67 -0.47 3.95 18.27
N PRO A 68 -0.40 4.96 19.17
CA PRO A 68 -1.29 6.11 19.07
C PRO A 68 -1.00 6.91 17.79
N ALA A 69 -2.05 7.31 17.08
CA ALA A 69 -1.95 8.32 16.03
C ALA A 69 -1.78 9.72 16.67
N PRO A 70 -1.17 10.68 15.95
CA PRO A 70 -1.08 12.06 16.42
C PRO A 70 -2.45 12.65 16.73
N THR A 71 -2.53 13.49 17.77
CA THR A 71 -3.77 14.17 18.17
C THR A 71 -3.99 15.50 17.45
N ASP A 72 -3.20 15.79 16.43
CA ASP A 72 -3.25 16.96 15.55
C ASP A 72 -3.29 16.48 14.09
N HIS A 73 -3.53 17.39 13.13
CA HIS A 73 -3.47 17.04 11.71
C HIS A 73 -2.14 16.35 11.37
N TRP A 74 -2.25 15.14 10.84
CA TRP A 74 -1.11 14.37 10.35
C TRP A 74 -1.41 13.83 8.95
N SER A 75 -0.46 13.97 8.04
CA SER A 75 -0.53 13.35 6.72
C SER A 75 0.77 12.63 6.38
N GLY A 76 0.66 11.50 5.68
CA GLY A 76 1.81 10.68 5.35
C GLY A 76 1.48 9.42 4.57
N ARG A 77 2.52 8.61 4.37
CA ARG A 77 2.52 7.39 3.57
C ARG A 77 3.07 6.22 4.38
N ILE A 78 2.50 5.04 4.18
CA ILE A 78 2.95 3.79 4.77
C ILE A 78 3.15 2.77 3.66
N TRP A 79 4.26 2.04 3.69
CA TRP A 79 4.51 0.91 2.81
C TRP A 79 5.18 -0.23 3.58
N ALA A 80 5.19 -1.41 2.99
CA ALA A 80 5.86 -2.57 3.56
C ALA A 80 7.06 -2.96 2.70
N ARG A 81 8.18 -3.25 3.37
CA ARG A 81 9.40 -3.76 2.74
C ARG A 81 9.47 -5.27 2.89
N THR A 82 10.06 -5.94 1.90
CA THR A 82 10.18 -7.41 1.87
C THR A 82 11.60 -7.86 1.60
N GLY A 83 11.90 -9.10 2.02
CA GLY A 83 13.21 -9.72 1.83
C GLY A 83 14.34 -8.91 2.46
N CYS A 84 14.11 -8.39 3.67
CA CYS A 84 15.10 -7.57 4.35
C CYS A 84 16.06 -8.42 5.19
N TYR A 85 17.32 -8.00 5.23
CA TYR A 85 18.36 -8.62 6.04
C TYR A 85 19.43 -7.61 6.44
N HIS A 86 20.18 -7.93 7.49
CA HIS A 86 21.41 -7.19 7.84
C HIS A 86 22.57 -7.75 7.01
N ALA A 87 23.09 -6.95 6.10
CA ALA A 87 24.30 -7.29 5.34
C ALA A 87 25.53 -7.28 6.26
N HIS A 88 26.58 -8.02 5.86
CA HIS A 88 27.82 -8.16 6.64
C HIS A 88 28.54 -6.85 6.97
N ASN A 89 28.27 -5.77 6.22
CA ASN A 89 28.78 -4.43 6.49
C ASN A 89 27.95 -3.64 7.53
N GLY A 90 27.01 -4.29 8.21
CA GLY A 90 26.10 -3.68 9.18
C GLY A 90 24.92 -2.92 8.56
N ARG A 91 24.80 -2.89 7.23
CA ARG A 91 23.71 -2.19 6.54
C ARG A 91 22.46 -3.06 6.49
N PHE A 92 21.32 -2.52 6.87
CA PHE A 92 20.02 -3.16 6.61
C PHE A 92 19.71 -3.04 5.11
N THR A 93 19.23 -4.07 4.43
CA THR A 93 18.90 -3.99 2.99
C THR A 93 17.64 -4.80 2.71
N CYS A 94 16.73 -4.27 1.91
CA CYS A 94 15.50 -4.94 1.48
C CYS A 94 15.45 -5.20 -0.03
N ALA A 95 14.78 -6.28 -0.44
CA ALA A 95 14.53 -6.59 -1.84
C ALA A 95 13.54 -5.63 -2.50
N THR A 96 12.54 -5.14 -1.75
CA THR A 96 11.61 -4.10 -2.18
C THR A 96 11.38 -3.05 -1.10
N GLY A 97 11.08 -1.81 -1.51
CA GLY A 97 10.73 -0.73 -0.60
C GLY A 97 11.88 -0.17 0.26
N ASP A 98 13.14 -0.55 0.00
CA ASP A 98 14.28 -0.12 0.82
C ASP A 98 14.37 1.40 0.94
N CYS A 99 14.64 1.92 2.15
CA CYS A 99 14.65 3.35 2.45
C CYS A 99 16.04 3.88 2.78
N GLY A 100 17.04 3.50 1.98
CA GLY A 100 18.43 3.94 2.17
C GLY A 100 19.22 3.05 3.13
N GLY A 101 18.84 1.78 3.23
CA GLY A 101 19.57 0.76 3.97
C GLY A 101 19.46 0.83 5.49
N ARG A 102 18.29 1.26 6.00
CA ARG A 102 18.03 1.49 7.43
C ARG A 102 16.78 0.74 7.87
N LEU A 103 16.77 0.19 9.09
CA LEU A 103 15.55 -0.36 9.68
C LEU A 103 14.53 0.77 9.93
N GLN A 104 14.97 1.84 10.60
CA GLN A 104 14.20 3.06 10.81
C GLN A 104 14.49 4.06 9.69
N CYS A 105 13.49 4.32 8.84
CA CYS A 105 13.64 5.18 7.67
C CYS A 105 13.82 6.65 8.03
N ALA A 106 13.45 7.08 9.26
CA ALA A 106 13.68 8.44 9.75
C ALA A 106 13.19 9.56 8.80
N GLY A 107 12.02 9.36 8.18
CA GLY A 107 11.46 10.32 7.22
C GLY A 107 12.04 10.26 5.80
N LEU A 108 12.81 9.22 5.47
CA LEU A 108 13.24 8.94 4.09
C LEU A 108 12.17 8.14 3.33
N GLY A 109 12.03 8.45 2.04
CA GLY A 109 11.20 7.66 1.12
C GLY A 109 11.82 6.31 0.78
N GLY A 110 10.98 5.37 0.36
CA GLY A 110 11.37 4.03 -0.07
C GLY A 110 11.60 3.93 -1.57
N ALA A 111 12.39 2.93 -1.97
CA ALA A 111 12.59 2.57 -3.37
C ALA A 111 11.32 1.93 -3.97
N VAL A 112 10.96 2.36 -5.17
CA VAL A 112 9.86 1.81 -5.96
C VAL A 112 10.30 0.55 -6.72
N PRO A 113 9.42 -0.45 -6.93
CA PRO A 113 7.99 -0.43 -6.68
C PRO A 113 7.59 -0.77 -5.24
N ALA A 114 6.56 -0.08 -4.76
CA ALA A 114 5.93 -0.35 -3.47
C ALA A 114 4.44 0.03 -3.50
N THR A 115 3.59 -0.83 -2.94
CA THR A 115 2.19 -0.49 -2.66
C THR A 115 2.14 0.49 -1.50
N LEU A 116 1.47 1.63 -1.67
CA LEU A 116 1.42 2.70 -0.66
C LEU A 116 0.02 2.84 -0.06
N ALA A 117 -0.08 2.90 1.26
CA ALA A 117 -1.22 3.51 1.94
C ALA A 117 -0.94 5.00 2.15
N GLN A 118 -1.85 5.87 1.71
CA GLN A 118 -1.76 7.31 1.91
C GLN A 118 -2.84 7.74 2.90
N LEU A 119 -2.47 8.54 3.88
CA LEU A 119 -3.32 8.90 5.02
C LEU A 119 -3.29 10.42 5.25
N SER A 120 -4.44 11.01 5.58
CA SER A 120 -4.54 12.31 6.25
C SER A 120 -5.58 12.20 7.36
N LEU A 121 -5.14 12.44 8.59
CA LEU A 121 -5.89 12.33 9.83
C LEU A 121 -6.23 13.72 10.35
N HIS A 122 -7.34 13.87 11.07
CA HIS A 122 -7.68 15.11 11.76
C HIS A 122 -7.65 16.37 10.87
N HIS A 123 -8.11 16.24 9.62
CA HIS A 123 -8.22 17.38 8.70
C HIS A 123 -9.62 17.99 8.72
N ALA A 124 -9.81 19.10 8.00
CA ALA A 124 -11.07 19.86 7.96
C ALA A 124 -11.55 20.40 9.33
N GLY A 125 -10.60 20.70 10.23
CA GLY A 125 -10.87 21.41 11.49
C GLY A 125 -11.86 20.66 12.37
N HIS A 126 -12.94 21.34 12.77
CA HIS A 126 -13.98 20.79 13.65
C HIS A 126 -14.72 19.55 13.10
N LEU A 127 -14.59 19.26 11.80
CA LEU A 127 -15.20 18.09 11.18
C LEU A 127 -14.44 16.79 11.42
N ASP A 128 -13.18 16.88 11.88
CA ASP A 128 -12.30 15.75 12.21
C ASP A 128 -12.32 14.64 11.14
N LYS A 129 -12.02 15.05 9.89
CA LYS A 129 -12.08 14.14 8.75
C LYS A 129 -10.80 13.32 8.66
N THR A 130 -10.97 12.08 8.22
CA THR A 130 -9.90 11.15 7.93
C THR A 130 -10.05 10.66 6.50
N SER A 131 -9.06 10.99 5.66
CA SER A 131 -8.96 10.51 4.28
C SER A 131 -7.84 9.47 4.18
N TYR A 132 -8.10 8.40 3.44
CA TYR A 132 -7.16 7.31 3.28
C TYR A 132 -7.37 6.62 1.94
N SER A 133 -6.28 6.11 1.37
CA SER A 133 -6.30 5.39 0.11
C SER A 133 -5.15 4.40 0.03
N VAL A 134 -5.25 3.49 -0.95
CA VAL A 134 -4.12 2.68 -1.41
C VAL A 134 -3.78 3.10 -2.84
N SER A 135 -2.49 3.26 -3.11
CA SER A 135 -1.95 3.69 -4.39
C SER A 135 -0.96 2.66 -4.93
N LEU A 136 -1.15 2.35 -6.21
CA LEU A 136 -0.29 1.54 -7.07
C LEU A 136 0.40 2.41 -8.14
N VAL A 137 0.34 3.74 -7.99
CA VAL A 137 1.03 4.70 -8.87
C VAL A 137 2.54 4.43 -8.90
N ASP A 138 3.10 4.03 -7.75
CA ASP A 138 4.49 3.64 -7.58
C ASP A 138 4.74 2.15 -7.84
N GLY A 139 3.72 1.42 -8.30
CA GLY A 139 3.77 -0.02 -8.51
C GLY A 139 3.26 -0.81 -7.32
N PHE A 140 3.61 -2.09 -7.30
CA PHE A 140 3.09 -3.08 -6.38
C PHE A 140 4.22 -3.99 -5.89
N ASN A 141 4.22 -4.32 -4.61
CA ASN A 141 5.10 -5.36 -4.04
C ASN A 141 4.34 -6.30 -3.10
N LEU A 142 3.34 -5.80 -2.38
CA LEU A 142 2.45 -6.59 -1.52
C LEU A 142 1.00 -6.12 -1.64
N PRO A 143 0.01 -7.03 -1.49
CA PRO A 143 -1.38 -6.63 -1.33
C PRO A 143 -1.59 -5.90 0.00
N MET A 144 -2.43 -4.87 -0.03
CA MET A 144 -2.66 -3.98 1.10
C MET A 144 -4.09 -3.44 1.07
N THR A 145 -4.68 -3.29 2.26
CA THR A 145 -5.95 -2.59 2.46
C THR A 145 -5.85 -1.65 3.65
N VAL A 146 -6.71 -0.62 3.68
CA VAL A 146 -6.90 0.24 4.84
C VAL A 146 -8.34 0.08 5.32
N THR A 147 -8.48 -0.31 6.59
CA THR A 147 -9.75 -0.58 7.25
C THR A 147 -9.94 0.38 8.43
N PRO A 148 -10.85 1.36 8.34
CA PRO A 148 -11.25 2.15 9.50
C PRO A 148 -12.23 1.37 10.39
N HIS A 149 -12.17 1.62 11.70
CA HIS A 149 -13.12 1.11 12.68
C HIS A 149 -13.76 2.26 13.47
N GLU A 150 -15.07 2.12 13.72
CA GLU A 150 -15.86 3.08 14.51
C GLU A 150 -15.84 4.53 14.00
N GLY A 151 -15.57 4.73 12.70
CA GLY A 151 -15.70 6.04 12.06
C GLY A 151 -17.16 6.41 11.75
N LYS A 152 -17.44 7.71 11.68
CA LYS A 152 -18.75 8.25 11.32
C LYS A 152 -18.79 8.60 9.83
N GLY A 153 -19.93 8.39 9.19
CA GLY A 153 -20.12 8.62 7.76
C GLY A 153 -19.71 7.42 6.91
N VAL A 154 -19.20 7.68 5.70
CA VAL A 154 -18.84 6.63 4.74
C VAL A 154 -17.36 6.30 4.88
N CYS A 155 -17.08 5.23 5.63
CA CYS A 155 -15.75 4.72 5.96
C CYS A 155 -15.49 3.35 5.31
N PRO A 156 -15.38 3.24 3.98
CA PRO A 156 -15.20 1.95 3.30
C PRO A 156 -13.82 1.37 3.54
N VAL A 157 -13.70 0.04 3.41
CA VAL A 157 -12.39 -0.61 3.25
C VAL A 157 -11.90 -0.37 1.83
N VAL A 158 -10.67 0.11 1.68
CA VAL A 158 -10.06 0.39 0.37
C VAL A 158 -8.73 -0.31 0.24
N GLY A 159 -8.32 -0.62 -1.00
CA GLY A 159 -7.08 -1.36 -1.20
C GLY A 159 -7.03 -2.26 -2.42
N CYS A 160 -5.99 -3.07 -2.41
CA CYS A 160 -5.68 -4.08 -3.42
C CYS A 160 -5.45 -5.40 -2.68
N ARG A 161 -6.43 -6.31 -2.76
CA ARG A 161 -6.35 -7.63 -2.12
C ARG A 161 -5.68 -8.68 -3.00
N ALA A 162 -5.71 -8.48 -4.32
CA ALA A 162 -5.15 -9.41 -5.28
C ALA A 162 -3.61 -9.40 -5.21
N ASP A 163 -3.00 -10.57 -5.34
CA ASP A 163 -1.56 -10.68 -5.58
C ASP A 163 -1.28 -10.49 -7.07
N LEU A 164 -0.61 -9.38 -7.41
CA LEU A 164 -0.30 -9.01 -8.79
C LEU A 164 1.06 -9.56 -9.26
N LEU A 165 1.88 -10.12 -8.37
CA LEU A 165 3.22 -10.60 -8.75
C LEU A 165 3.17 -11.75 -9.78
N PRO A 166 2.26 -12.76 -9.67
CA PRO A 166 2.21 -13.86 -10.62
C PRO A 166 1.79 -13.45 -12.03
N SER A 167 0.96 -12.42 -12.16
CA SER A 167 0.42 -11.95 -13.44
C SER A 167 1.08 -10.65 -13.94
N CYS A 168 2.09 -10.14 -13.21
CA CYS A 168 2.76 -8.89 -13.54
C CYS A 168 3.32 -8.95 -14.97
N PRO A 169 2.98 -8.00 -15.86
CA PRO A 169 3.51 -7.96 -17.22
C PRO A 169 5.04 -7.95 -17.25
N SER A 170 5.64 -8.73 -18.16
CA SER A 170 7.10 -8.88 -18.26
C SER A 170 7.92 -7.56 -18.20
N PRO A 171 7.57 -6.46 -18.90
CA PRO A 171 8.37 -5.23 -18.83
C PRO A 171 8.28 -4.49 -17.48
N LEU A 172 7.34 -4.88 -16.61
CA LEU A 172 7.13 -4.26 -15.30
C LEU A 172 7.75 -5.05 -14.15
N GLN A 173 8.19 -6.29 -14.38
CA GLN A 173 8.66 -7.18 -13.32
C GLN A 173 9.98 -6.71 -12.69
N VAL A 174 10.03 -6.74 -11.37
CA VAL A 174 11.27 -6.72 -10.57
C VAL A 174 11.48 -8.14 -10.06
N ARG A 175 12.64 -8.72 -10.33
CA ARG A 175 12.97 -10.08 -9.94
C ARG A 175 14.05 -10.09 -8.87
N ALA A 176 13.89 -11.00 -7.90
CA ALA A 176 14.97 -11.35 -6.99
C ALA A 176 16.11 -12.07 -7.76
N PRO A 177 17.31 -12.16 -7.19
CA PRO A 177 18.40 -12.96 -7.75
C PRO A 177 18.01 -14.42 -8.02
N ALA A 178 17.16 -15.00 -7.17
CA ALA A 178 16.60 -16.35 -7.34
C ALA A 178 15.55 -16.46 -8.48
N GLY A 179 15.31 -15.39 -9.24
CA GLY A 179 14.50 -15.39 -10.45
C GLY A 179 13.00 -15.15 -10.24
N HIS A 180 12.45 -15.28 -9.03
CA HIS A 180 11.03 -14.98 -8.78
C HIS A 180 10.73 -13.48 -8.80
N VAL A 181 9.51 -13.11 -9.22
CA VAL A 181 9.05 -11.71 -9.24
C VAL A 181 8.76 -11.27 -7.81
N VAL A 182 9.40 -10.17 -7.37
CA VAL A 182 9.24 -9.59 -6.03
C VAL A 182 8.52 -8.25 -6.04
N GLY A 183 8.40 -7.63 -7.21
CA GLY A 183 7.68 -6.38 -7.39
C GLY A 183 7.20 -6.19 -8.83
N CYS A 184 6.21 -5.33 -9.00
CA CYS A 184 5.64 -4.95 -10.28
C CYS A 184 5.65 -3.43 -10.39
N LYS A 185 6.49 -2.87 -11.27
CA LYS A 185 6.56 -1.43 -11.55
C LYS A 185 5.25 -0.93 -12.14
N SER A 186 4.89 0.31 -11.86
CA SER A 186 3.90 1.00 -12.69
C SER A 186 4.51 1.36 -14.05
N GLY A 187 3.66 1.78 -15.00
CA GLY A 187 4.14 2.29 -16.29
C GLY A 187 5.09 3.49 -16.14
N CYS A 188 4.80 4.42 -15.21
CA CYS A 188 5.69 5.55 -14.94
C CYS A 188 7.06 5.07 -14.43
N VAL A 189 7.08 4.17 -13.43
CA VAL A 189 8.33 3.67 -12.85
C VAL A 189 9.15 2.89 -13.86
N ALA A 190 8.52 2.15 -14.77
CA ALA A 190 9.21 1.37 -15.79
C ALA A 190 9.78 2.23 -16.93
N PHE A 191 9.00 3.18 -17.44
CA PHE A 191 9.32 3.85 -18.72
C PHE A 191 9.67 5.34 -18.57
N ARG A 192 9.28 5.98 -17.47
CA ARG A 192 9.60 7.39 -17.15
C ARG A 192 9.19 8.41 -18.22
N THR A 193 8.16 8.09 -19.02
CA THR A 193 7.60 9.02 -20.01
C THR A 193 6.66 10.02 -19.34
N ASP A 194 6.57 11.23 -19.89
CA ASP A 194 5.71 12.27 -19.32
C ASP A 194 4.23 11.89 -19.33
N GLU A 195 3.80 11.13 -20.34
CA GLU A 195 2.43 10.64 -20.44
C GLU A 195 2.09 9.64 -19.34
N LEU A 196 2.97 8.65 -19.07
CA LEU A 196 2.72 7.65 -18.03
C LEU A 196 2.89 8.21 -16.62
N CYS A 197 3.70 9.26 -16.47
CA CYS A 197 3.94 9.93 -15.20
C CYS A 197 3.06 11.17 -14.97
N CYS A 198 2.18 11.52 -15.90
CA CYS A 198 1.37 12.74 -15.86
C CYS A 198 2.19 14.03 -15.59
N ARG A 199 3.29 14.23 -16.32
CA ARG A 199 4.16 15.41 -16.18
C ARG A 199 4.03 16.35 -17.37
N ASN A 200 4.52 17.59 -17.21
CA ASN A 200 4.57 18.59 -18.28
C ASN A 200 3.19 18.79 -18.91
N LYS A 201 3.07 18.62 -20.24
CA LYS A 201 1.78 18.75 -20.94
C LYS A 201 0.70 17.76 -20.50
N TYR A 202 1.05 16.74 -19.72
CA TYR A 202 0.14 15.74 -19.17
C TYR A 202 -0.21 16.00 -17.69
N SER A 203 0.13 17.15 -17.10
CA SER A 203 -0.04 17.42 -15.66
C SER A 203 -1.48 17.69 -15.19
N SER A 204 -2.48 17.47 -16.05
CA SER A 204 -3.89 17.69 -15.72
C SER A 204 -4.75 16.46 -16.00
N PRO A 205 -5.88 16.28 -15.30
CA PRO A 205 -6.82 15.18 -15.55
C PRO A 205 -7.38 15.14 -16.99
N GLY A 206 -7.42 16.28 -17.67
CA GLY A 206 -7.89 16.35 -19.07
C GLY A 206 -6.85 15.83 -20.06
N THR A 207 -5.58 15.90 -19.69
CA THR A 207 -4.44 15.60 -20.57
C THR A 207 -3.77 14.26 -20.25
N CYS A 208 -3.72 13.84 -18.99
CA CYS A 208 -3.25 12.50 -18.64
C CYS A 208 -4.40 11.50 -18.68
N ARG A 209 -4.24 10.42 -19.43
CA ARG A 209 -5.24 9.36 -19.54
C ARG A 209 -4.69 8.06 -18.98
N ALA A 210 -5.60 7.14 -18.64
CA ALA A 210 -5.22 5.79 -18.28
C ALA A 210 -4.46 5.15 -19.46
N SER A 211 -3.39 4.44 -19.14
CA SER A 211 -2.63 3.60 -20.05
C SER A 211 -3.01 2.13 -19.88
N SER A 212 -2.62 1.27 -20.82
CA SER A 212 -2.78 -0.19 -20.69
C SER A 212 -2.11 -0.73 -19.41
N TYR A 213 -1.03 -0.09 -18.94
CA TYR A 213 -0.36 -0.47 -17.69
C TYR A 213 -1.19 -0.09 -16.46
N SER A 214 -1.73 1.12 -16.38
CA SER A 214 -2.59 1.51 -15.26
C SER A 214 -3.92 0.74 -15.26
N GLU A 215 -4.47 0.44 -16.44
CA GLU A 215 -5.68 -0.39 -16.58
C GLU A 215 -5.46 -1.83 -16.09
N TYR A 216 -4.27 -2.40 -16.30
CA TYR A 216 -3.90 -3.70 -15.70
C TYR A 216 -4.03 -3.68 -14.17
N PHE A 217 -3.45 -2.68 -13.52
CA PHE A 217 -3.59 -2.52 -12.06
C PHE A 217 -5.05 -2.26 -11.66
N LYS A 218 -5.78 -1.44 -12.43
CA LYS A 218 -7.15 -1.04 -12.09
C LYS A 218 -8.13 -2.19 -12.18
N HIS A 219 -7.95 -3.06 -13.17
CA HIS A 219 -8.79 -4.24 -13.35
C HIS A 219 -8.70 -5.18 -12.14
N ALA A 220 -7.50 -5.41 -11.62
CA ALA A 220 -7.31 -6.25 -10.44
C ALA A 220 -7.69 -5.54 -9.12
N CYS A 221 -7.49 -4.21 -9.06
CA CYS A 221 -7.63 -3.43 -7.84
C CYS A 221 -8.44 -2.13 -8.10
N PRO A 222 -9.77 -2.24 -8.30
CA PRO A 222 -10.62 -1.11 -8.69
C PRO A 222 -10.74 -0.03 -7.61
N SER A 223 -10.53 -0.40 -6.33
CA SER A 223 -10.54 0.50 -5.18
C SER A 223 -9.14 1.02 -4.78
N SER A 224 -8.21 1.07 -5.74
CA SER A 224 -6.89 1.69 -5.57
C SER A 224 -6.66 2.75 -6.65
N TYR A 225 -5.79 3.72 -6.37
CA TYR A 225 -5.25 4.63 -7.38
C TYR A 225 -4.19 3.91 -8.20
N THR A 226 -4.24 4.04 -9.51
CA THR A 226 -3.34 3.31 -10.43
C THR A 226 -2.50 4.22 -11.33
N PHE A 227 -2.87 5.51 -11.39
CA PHE A 227 -2.10 6.60 -11.99
C PHE A 227 -2.49 7.94 -11.31
N PRO A 228 -1.70 9.02 -11.46
CA PRO A 228 -1.87 10.28 -10.73
C PRO A 228 -3.26 10.95 -10.79
N HIS A 229 -3.99 10.79 -11.91
CA HIS A 229 -5.30 11.40 -12.12
C HIS A 229 -6.43 10.37 -12.23
N ASP A 230 -6.25 9.20 -11.60
CA ASP A 230 -7.24 8.13 -11.58
C ASP A 230 -8.56 8.56 -10.91
N THR A 231 -9.67 8.16 -11.54
CA THR A 231 -11.03 8.47 -11.11
C THR A 231 -11.91 7.23 -11.24
N PRO A 232 -12.96 7.07 -10.41
CA PRO A 232 -13.31 7.92 -9.29
C PRO A 232 -12.38 7.70 -8.10
N SER A 233 -11.99 8.79 -7.43
CA SER A 233 -11.58 8.70 -6.03
C SER A 233 -12.75 8.09 -5.28
N LEU A 234 -12.54 6.98 -4.58
CA LEU A 234 -13.54 6.41 -3.69
C LEU A 234 -14.21 7.53 -2.87
N THR A 235 -15.53 7.59 -2.87
CA THR A 235 -16.25 8.57 -2.06
C THR A 235 -16.00 8.24 -0.60
N HIS A 236 -15.15 9.04 0.05
CA HIS A 236 -14.83 8.93 1.46
C HIS A 236 -15.45 10.11 2.20
N ASP A 237 -16.25 9.81 3.22
CA ASP A 237 -16.74 10.82 4.17
C ASP A 237 -16.54 10.32 5.59
N CYS A 238 -15.33 9.83 5.88
CA CYS A 238 -15.01 9.24 7.16
C CYS A 238 -14.57 10.31 8.16
N ALA A 239 -15.24 10.37 9.30
CA ALA A 239 -14.91 11.27 10.40
C ALA A 239 -14.59 10.49 11.68
N ALA A 240 -13.55 10.93 12.38
CA ALA A 240 -13.17 10.46 13.71
C ALA A 240 -13.20 8.93 13.92
N PRO A 241 -12.56 8.10 13.06
CA PRO A 241 -12.41 6.68 13.37
C PRO A 241 -11.57 6.50 14.64
N LYS A 242 -11.98 5.61 15.53
CA LYS A 242 -11.19 5.31 16.75
C LYS A 242 -9.95 4.48 16.44
N GLU A 243 -10.00 3.70 15.38
CA GLU A 243 -8.88 2.88 14.96
C GLU A 243 -8.78 2.84 13.43
N LEU A 244 -7.59 2.98 12.89
CA LEU A 244 -7.30 2.79 11.48
C LEU A 244 -6.25 1.69 11.32
N LYS A 245 -6.61 0.69 10.52
CA LYS A 245 -5.77 -0.47 10.28
C LYS A 245 -5.30 -0.51 8.83
N PRO A 246 -4.06 -0.13 8.54
CA PRO A 246 -3.36 -0.60 7.35
C PRO A 246 -3.12 -2.12 7.51
N LEU A 247 -3.92 -2.93 6.81
CA LEU A 247 -3.78 -4.39 6.77
C LEU A 247 -3.00 -4.78 5.52
N LEU A 248 -1.87 -5.47 5.73
CA LEU A 248 -1.14 -6.15 4.67
C LEU A 248 -1.68 -7.59 4.62
N SER A 249 -2.42 -7.91 3.56
CA SER A 249 -3.31 -9.09 3.52
C SER A 249 -2.93 -10.07 2.42
N VAL A 250 -3.00 -11.37 2.71
CA VAL A 250 -2.97 -12.48 1.73
C VAL A 250 -1.73 -12.43 0.81
N CYS A 251 -0.56 -12.52 1.44
CA CYS A 251 0.72 -12.50 0.72
C CYS A 251 1.07 -13.93 0.32
N VAL A 252 0.64 -14.35 -0.87
CA VAL A 252 0.71 -15.76 -1.26
C VAL A 252 2.01 -16.12 -1.96
N HIS A 253 3.14 -15.43 -1.78
CA HIS A 253 4.32 -15.78 -2.61
C HIS A 253 5.71 -15.46 -2.04
N LEU A 254 5.98 -15.74 -0.75
CA LEU A 254 7.36 -16.01 -0.31
C LEU A 254 7.46 -17.41 0.31
N GLY A 255 7.12 -18.42 -0.49
CA GLY A 255 7.40 -19.84 -0.21
C GLY A 255 8.84 -20.25 -0.52
N ALA A 256 9.76 -19.30 -0.72
CA ALA A 256 11.18 -19.58 -0.61
C ALA A 256 11.55 -19.45 0.86
N ARG A 257 11.87 -20.59 1.50
CA ARG A 257 12.40 -20.65 2.87
C ARG A 257 13.65 -19.77 2.96
N TRP A 258 13.49 -18.52 3.40
CA TRP A 258 14.61 -17.65 3.74
C TRP A 258 15.21 -18.17 5.04
N ASN A 259 16.36 -18.84 4.97
CA ASN A 259 17.12 -19.22 6.15
C ASN A 259 17.81 -17.97 6.70
N GLN A 260 17.41 -17.56 7.90
CA GLN A 260 17.95 -16.40 8.62
C GLN A 260 19.42 -16.60 9.09
N GLU A 261 19.93 -17.83 9.08
CA GLU A 261 21.18 -18.19 9.77
C GLU A 261 22.43 -18.17 8.89
N THR A 262 22.29 -18.07 7.57
CA THR A 262 23.44 -18.01 6.66
C THR A 262 23.18 -16.92 5.66
N GLY A 263 23.90 -15.80 5.72
CA GLY A 263 24.00 -14.83 4.63
C GLY A 263 24.71 -15.41 3.40
N ASP A 264 24.35 -16.63 3.02
CA ASP A 264 24.98 -17.45 2.00
C ASP A 264 23.90 -17.86 1.01
N ASN A 265 24.08 -17.45 -0.24
CA ASN A 265 23.24 -17.91 -1.34
C ASN A 265 23.67 -19.35 -1.54
N GLY A 266 22.81 -20.34 -1.26
CA GLY A 266 23.09 -21.75 -1.52
C GLY A 266 23.36 -22.01 -3.00
N TRP A 267 24.57 -21.66 -3.43
CA TRP A 267 25.09 -21.72 -4.78
C TRP A 267 26.22 -22.76 -4.73
N PRO A 268 26.09 -23.90 -5.42
CA PRO A 268 27.26 -24.70 -5.71
C PRO A 268 28.06 -23.98 -6.79
N ASP A 269 29.25 -23.53 -6.40
CA ASP A 269 30.33 -23.18 -7.32
C ASP A 269 30.49 -24.29 -8.37
N GLY A 270 30.63 -23.90 -9.63
CA GLY A 270 30.83 -24.84 -10.72
C GLY A 270 32.10 -25.66 -10.49
N ALA A 271 31.96 -26.99 -10.42
CA ALA A 271 32.56 -27.90 -11.38
C ALA A 271 32.31 -29.38 -11.02
N THR A 272 32.30 -30.18 -12.08
CA THR A 272 32.69 -31.59 -12.18
C THR A 272 31.59 -32.65 -12.16
N THR A 273 31.65 -33.41 -13.25
CA THR A 273 30.92 -34.60 -13.66
C THR A 273 30.97 -35.74 -12.64
N SER A 274 29.85 -36.43 -12.43
CA SER A 274 29.84 -37.90 -12.40
C SER A 274 28.42 -38.46 -12.55
N ARG A 275 28.27 -39.35 -13.53
CA ARG A 275 27.22 -40.38 -13.58
C ARG A 275 27.11 -41.08 -12.23
N ALA A 276 25.90 -41.22 -11.71
CA ALA A 276 25.32 -42.49 -11.25
C ALA A 276 24.01 -42.21 -10.51
N ALA A 277 22.90 -42.69 -11.07
CA ALA A 277 21.79 -43.34 -10.34
C ALA A 277 20.57 -43.42 -11.27
N THR A 278 20.62 -44.33 -12.23
CA THR A 278 19.42 -45.00 -12.73
C THR A 278 18.95 -45.98 -11.66
N LYS A 279 17.78 -45.77 -11.06
CA LYS A 279 16.84 -46.86 -10.73
C LYS A 279 15.49 -46.34 -10.24
N GLU A 280 14.45 -46.95 -10.83
CA GLU A 280 13.10 -47.19 -10.29
C GLU A 280 12.12 -46.01 -10.29
N MET A 281 11.39 -45.89 -11.41
CA MET A 281 10.06 -45.29 -11.44
C MET A 281 9.13 -46.27 -12.17
N GLY A 282 8.42 -47.07 -11.37
CA GLY A 282 7.32 -47.93 -11.83
C GLY A 282 5.99 -47.18 -11.72
N ASP A 283 5.31 -47.10 -12.85
CA ASP A 283 3.87 -47.37 -13.02
C ASP A 283 2.84 -46.59 -12.16
N GLU A 284 2.51 -45.35 -12.54
CA GLU A 284 1.19 -44.72 -12.30
C GLU A 284 0.85 -43.68 -13.40
N GLY A 285 0.55 -44.15 -14.61
CA GLY A 285 -0.02 -43.32 -15.68
C GLY A 285 -1.32 -43.95 -16.16
N PRO A 286 -2.49 -43.53 -15.64
CA PRO A 286 -3.38 -42.63 -16.41
C PRO A 286 -4.21 -41.62 -15.56
N LYS A 287 -4.00 -41.55 -14.23
CA LYS A 287 -4.92 -40.85 -13.29
C LYS A 287 -4.86 -39.31 -13.33
N TRP A 288 -3.80 -38.73 -13.89
CA TRP A 288 -3.61 -37.28 -13.96
C TRP A 288 -4.40 -36.60 -15.08
N GLN A 289 -4.63 -37.29 -16.20
CA GLN A 289 -5.33 -36.72 -17.35
C GLN A 289 -6.83 -36.55 -17.09
N GLU A 290 -7.42 -37.38 -16.23
CA GLU A 290 -8.83 -37.32 -15.87
C GLU A 290 -9.11 -36.17 -14.89
N LYS A 291 -8.24 -35.97 -13.88
CA LYS A 291 -8.30 -34.82 -12.96
C LYS A 291 -8.10 -33.47 -13.66
N ALA A 292 -7.27 -33.43 -14.70
CA ALA A 292 -7.07 -32.21 -15.48
C ALA A 292 -8.35 -31.83 -16.27
N LYS A 293 -9.04 -32.81 -16.86
CA LYS A 293 -10.29 -32.60 -17.61
C LYS A 293 -11.47 -32.22 -16.72
N ASP A 294 -11.50 -32.70 -15.48
CA ASP A 294 -12.54 -32.29 -14.52
C ASP A 294 -12.32 -30.87 -14.00
N GLY A 295 -11.06 -30.46 -13.80
CA GLY A 295 -10.71 -29.09 -13.43
C GLY A 295 -10.99 -28.05 -14.52
N GLU A 296 -10.93 -28.42 -15.81
CA GLU A 296 -11.33 -27.52 -16.90
C GLU A 296 -12.85 -27.36 -17.00
N ARG A 297 -13.61 -28.44 -16.81
CA ARG A 297 -15.09 -28.40 -16.82
C ARG A 297 -15.67 -27.61 -15.65
N GLU A 298 -14.99 -27.59 -14.51
CA GLU A 298 -15.41 -26.78 -13.35
C GLU A 298 -15.20 -25.27 -13.60
N ARG A 299 -14.05 -24.89 -14.18
CA ARG A 299 -13.76 -23.48 -14.54
C ARG A 299 -14.70 -22.92 -15.59
N GLU A 300 -15.15 -23.75 -16.54
CA GLU A 300 -16.11 -23.36 -17.56
C GLU A 300 -17.51 -23.09 -16.96
N ARG A 301 -17.93 -23.92 -15.98
CA ARG A 301 -19.19 -23.72 -15.22
C ARG A 301 -19.17 -22.49 -14.31
N GLU A 302 -18.01 -22.08 -13.80
CA GLU A 302 -17.85 -20.84 -13.05
C GLU A 302 -17.94 -19.62 -13.96
N ARG A 303 -17.26 -19.63 -15.12
CA ARG A 303 -17.39 -18.56 -16.14
C ARG A 303 -18.82 -18.33 -16.60
N GLU A 304 -19.60 -19.39 -16.81
CA GLU A 304 -21.01 -19.27 -17.19
C GLU A 304 -21.88 -18.67 -16.07
N ARG A 305 -21.54 -18.92 -14.80
CA ARG A 305 -22.24 -18.30 -13.66
C ARG A 305 -21.92 -16.82 -13.54
N ASP A 306 -20.67 -16.42 -13.73
CA ASP A 306 -20.27 -15.02 -13.67
C ASP A 306 -20.87 -14.20 -14.82
N LEU A 307 -20.90 -14.76 -16.04
CA LEU A 307 -21.56 -14.13 -17.19
C LEU A 307 -23.08 -13.95 -16.99
N LYS A 308 -23.74 -14.88 -16.28
CA LYS A 308 -25.16 -14.73 -15.90
C LYS A 308 -25.36 -13.65 -14.84
N LEU A 309 -24.43 -13.54 -13.88
CA LEU A 309 -24.47 -12.52 -12.83
C LEU A 309 -24.24 -11.11 -13.38
N GLU A 310 -23.26 -10.93 -14.27
CA GLU A 310 -23.00 -9.65 -14.95
C GLU A 310 -24.20 -9.20 -15.79
N ARG A 311 -24.87 -10.14 -16.47
CA ARG A 311 -26.06 -9.83 -17.27
C ARG A 311 -27.27 -9.46 -16.40
N ALA A 312 -27.38 -9.99 -15.18
CA ALA A 312 -28.39 -9.60 -14.19
C ALA A 312 -28.11 -8.22 -13.57
N VAL A 313 -26.85 -7.87 -13.32
CA VAL A 313 -26.45 -6.56 -12.77
C VAL A 313 -26.66 -5.43 -13.80
N ARG A 314 -26.53 -5.72 -15.10
CA ARG A 314 -26.71 -4.71 -16.15
C ARG A 314 -28.15 -4.21 -16.34
N VAL A 315 -29.15 -4.94 -15.83
CA VAL A 315 -30.58 -4.60 -16.01
C VAL A 315 -31.08 -3.60 -14.96
N THR A 316 -30.30 -3.32 -13.90
CA THR A 316 -30.78 -2.53 -12.74
C THR A 316 -30.24 -1.09 -12.65
N TRP A 317 -29.49 -0.60 -13.62
CA TRP A 317 -28.89 0.74 -13.59
C TRP A 317 -29.17 1.55 -14.87
N GLU A 318 -30.37 2.12 -14.97
CA GLU A 318 -30.62 3.30 -15.81
C GLU A 318 -31.03 4.47 -14.92
N GLY A 319 -30.10 5.41 -14.72
CA GLY A 319 -30.34 6.68 -14.02
C GLY A 319 -29.03 7.41 -13.69
N PRO A 320 -28.85 8.68 -14.07
CA PRO A 320 -27.62 9.43 -13.79
C PRO A 320 -27.60 9.96 -12.35
N PRO A 321 -26.51 9.79 -11.58
CA PRO A 321 -26.39 10.41 -10.26
C PRO A 321 -25.99 11.90 -10.34
N PRO A 322 -26.40 12.73 -9.36
CA PRO A 322 -26.19 14.17 -9.39
C PRO A 322 -24.75 14.56 -9.02
N TYR A 323 -24.30 15.64 -9.65
CA TYR A 323 -23.00 16.28 -9.44
C TYR A 323 -22.88 16.83 -8.01
N VAL A 324 -21.90 16.35 -7.25
CA VAL A 324 -21.44 16.98 -6.00
C VAL A 324 -19.90 17.10 -6.07
N GLY A 325 -19.39 18.26 -5.66
CA GLY A 325 -18.05 18.78 -5.96
C GLY A 325 -16.88 17.82 -5.67
N LYS A 326 -15.98 17.71 -6.65
CA LYS A 326 -14.74 16.94 -6.58
C LYS A 326 -13.74 17.65 -5.67
N ALA A 327 -13.47 17.09 -4.49
CA ALA A 327 -12.28 17.42 -3.72
C ALA A 327 -11.09 16.64 -4.30
N PHE A 328 -10.17 17.35 -4.96
CA PHE A 328 -8.92 16.78 -5.44
C PHE A 328 -7.94 16.72 -4.26
N PHE A 329 -7.52 15.51 -3.87
CA PHE A 329 -6.54 15.32 -2.80
C PHE A 329 -5.12 15.38 -3.37
N CYS A 330 -4.46 16.54 -3.25
CA CYS A 330 -3.00 16.64 -3.44
C CYS A 330 -2.30 16.35 -2.10
N PHE A 331 -1.54 15.26 -2.03
CA PHE A 331 -0.77 14.85 -0.84
C PHE A 331 0.69 15.35 -0.88
N GLY A 332 0.93 16.57 -1.37
CA GLY A 332 2.25 17.20 -1.36
C GLY A 332 2.29 18.53 -2.12
N VAL A 333 2.91 19.56 -1.52
CA VAL A 333 3.20 20.86 -2.15
C VAL A 333 4.72 20.96 -2.29
N GLY A 334 5.22 20.87 -3.52
CA GLY A 334 6.59 21.25 -3.85
C GLY A 334 6.78 22.76 -3.71
N ARG A 335 8.02 23.24 -3.60
CA ARG A 335 8.36 24.67 -3.39
C ARG A 335 7.78 25.64 -4.44
N ASP A 336 7.28 25.12 -5.57
CA ASP A 336 6.72 25.89 -6.67
C ASP A 336 5.17 25.83 -6.75
N GLY A 337 4.48 25.29 -5.73
CA GLY A 337 3.02 25.15 -5.76
C GLY A 337 2.49 24.11 -6.75
N ALA A 338 3.38 23.32 -7.36
CA ALA A 338 3.03 22.13 -8.12
C ALA A 338 2.77 20.95 -7.15
N CYS A 339 1.71 20.17 -7.41
CA CYS A 339 1.50 18.90 -6.73
C CYS A 339 2.64 17.96 -7.10
N ASP A 340 3.49 17.62 -6.14
CA ASP A 340 4.56 16.64 -6.34
C ASP A 340 3.91 15.25 -6.44
N TYR A 341 3.83 14.75 -7.68
CA TYR A 341 3.52 13.36 -7.98
C TYR A 341 4.83 12.56 -8.04
N VAL A 342 5.41 12.28 -6.87
CA VAL A 342 6.37 11.18 -6.66
C VAL A 342 6.00 10.49 -5.34
#